data_AF-A0A2P2JR14-F1
#
_entry.id   AF-A0A2P2JR14-F1
#
_cell.length_a   1.000
_cell.length_b   1.000
_cell.length_c   1.000
_cell.angle_alpha   90.00
_cell.angle_beta   90.00
_cell.angle_gamma   90.00
#
_symmetry.space_group_name_H-M   'P 1'
#
loop_
_entity.id
_entity.type
_entity.pdbx_description
1 polymer ?
#
loop_
_entity_poly.entity_id
_entity_poly.type
_entity_poly.pdbx_seq_one_letter_code
_entity_poly.pdbx_strand_id
1 'polypeptide(L)'
;MGATLLDGVYVEKHSMVAAGALVRQGTRIPCGEVWAGNPAKFLRKLTEEEMAFISQSAINYSNLAQVHAAENAKGFDEIEFEKVLRKKFARRDEEYDSMLGVVRETPPELILPDNIMPERVTKAA
;
A
#
# COMPACT_ATOMS: atom_id res chain seq x y z
N MET A 1 13.85 -3.95 -5.44
CA MET A 1 14.82 -5.06 -5.22
C MET A 1 15.56 -5.33 -6.53
N GLY A 2 16.89 -5.50 -6.49
CA GLY A 2 17.77 -5.51 -7.68
C GLY A 2 18.09 -6.90 -8.23
N ALA A 3 17.10 -7.66 -8.66
CA ALA A 3 17.33 -8.86 -9.47
C ALA A 3 17.70 -8.46 -10.91
N THR A 4 18.65 -9.17 -11.54
CA THR A 4 19.11 -8.88 -12.90
C THR A 4 18.91 -10.12 -13.77
N LEU A 5 18.19 -9.95 -14.89
CA LEU A 5 17.94 -11.00 -15.87
C LEU A 5 18.74 -10.67 -17.14
N LEU A 6 19.51 -11.63 -17.64
CA LEU A 6 20.19 -11.50 -18.94
C LEU A 6 19.29 -11.95 -20.10
N ASP A 7 19.81 -11.84 -21.32
CA ASP A 7 19.05 -12.08 -22.56
C ASP A 7 18.53 -13.51 -22.70
N GLY A 8 17.32 -13.63 -23.26
CA GLY A 8 16.68 -14.91 -23.55
C GLY A 8 16.25 -15.71 -22.30
N VAL A 9 16.22 -15.07 -21.13
CA VAL A 9 15.67 -15.70 -19.92
C VAL A 9 14.16 -15.86 -20.06
N TYR A 10 13.65 -17.04 -19.69
CA TYR A 10 12.22 -17.33 -19.63
C TYR A 10 11.83 -17.70 -18.20
N VAL A 11 11.06 -16.83 -17.55
CA VAL A 11 10.52 -17.06 -16.21
C VAL A 11 9.10 -17.60 -16.35
N GLU A 12 8.89 -18.84 -15.91
CA GLU A 12 7.58 -19.47 -16.00
C GLU A 12 6.57 -18.89 -14.98
N LYS A 13 5.32 -19.32 -15.13
CA LYS A 13 4.23 -18.92 -14.25
C LYS A 13 4.57 -19.28 -12.80
N HIS A 14 4.18 -18.42 -11.88
CA HIS A 14 4.39 -18.62 -10.45
C HIS A 14 5.85 -18.96 -10.09
N SER A 15 6.83 -18.41 -10.80
CA SER A 15 8.25 -18.52 -10.45
C SER A 15 8.72 -17.21 -9.83
N MET A 16 9.71 -17.28 -8.93
CA MET A 16 10.23 -16.14 -8.21
C MET A 16 11.75 -16.04 -8.35
N VAL A 17 12.23 -14.85 -8.69
CA VAL A 17 13.64 -14.49 -8.67
C VAL A 17 13.91 -13.67 -7.41
N ALA A 18 14.73 -14.19 -6.51
CA ALA A 18 15.02 -13.54 -5.24
C ALA A 18 15.82 -12.24 -5.41
N ALA A 19 15.83 -11.42 -4.36
CA ALA A 19 16.59 -10.18 -4.34
C ALA A 19 18.08 -10.42 -4.63
N GLY A 20 18.67 -9.58 -5.48
CA GLY A 20 20.10 -9.66 -5.81
C GLY A 20 20.50 -10.85 -6.68
N ALA A 21 19.54 -11.64 -7.19
CA ALA A 21 19.87 -12.76 -8.07
C ALA A 21 20.27 -12.30 -9.47
N LEU A 22 21.25 -12.99 -10.08
CA LEU A 22 21.69 -12.78 -11.47
C LEU A 22 21.35 -14.01 -12.32
N VAL A 23 20.31 -13.91 -13.15
CA VAL A 23 19.87 -15.00 -14.03
C VAL A 23 20.67 -14.94 -15.34
N ARG A 24 21.38 -16.04 -15.67
CA ARG A 24 22.24 -16.10 -16.87
C ARG A 24 21.43 -16.21 -18.17
N GLN A 25 22.06 -15.84 -19.29
CA GLN A 25 21.45 -15.88 -20.61
C GLN A 25 20.87 -17.26 -20.95
N GLY A 26 19.70 -17.28 -21.58
CA GLY A 26 19.01 -18.51 -21.99
C GLY A 26 18.48 -19.39 -20.86
N THR A 27 18.51 -18.93 -19.60
CA THR A 27 18.02 -19.72 -18.46
C THR A 27 16.49 -19.78 -18.49
N ARG A 28 15.94 -20.99 -18.42
CA ARG A 28 14.51 -21.23 -18.21
C ARG A 28 14.26 -21.57 -16.75
N ILE A 29 13.54 -20.69 -16.05
CA ILE A 29 13.14 -20.91 -14.65
C ILE A 29 11.80 -21.65 -14.65
N PRO A 30 11.74 -22.89 -14.14
CA PRO A 30 10.50 -23.68 -14.11
C PRO A 30 9.41 -23.10 -13.20
N CYS A 31 8.16 -23.44 -13.50
CA CYS A 31 6.97 -23.04 -12.75
C CYS A 31 7.07 -23.41 -11.25
N GLY A 32 6.66 -22.49 -10.38
CA GLY A 32 6.61 -22.74 -8.94
C GLY A 32 7.97 -22.76 -8.25
N GLU A 33 9.04 -22.28 -8.88
CA GLU A 33 10.40 -22.30 -8.31
C GLU A 33 10.89 -20.94 -7.86
N VAL A 34 11.65 -20.93 -6.76
CA VAL A 34 12.41 -19.79 -6.26
C VAL A 34 13.87 -19.97 -6.67
N TRP A 35 14.42 -18.99 -7.38
CA TRP A 35 15.81 -18.95 -7.79
C TRP A 35 16.54 -17.78 -7.14
N ALA A 36 17.76 -18.02 -6.64
CA ALA A 36 18.52 -17.03 -5.89
C ALA A 36 20.03 -17.11 -6.17
N GLY A 37 20.76 -16.04 -5.87
CA GLY A 37 22.22 -15.97 -5.94
C GLY A 37 22.77 -15.40 -7.26
N ASN A 38 24.10 -15.27 -7.31
CA ASN A 38 24.84 -14.82 -8.48
C ASN A 38 25.99 -15.82 -8.77
N PRO A 39 25.84 -16.75 -9.73
CA PRO A 39 24.70 -16.91 -10.63
C PRO A 39 23.46 -17.52 -9.94
N ALA A 40 22.26 -17.18 -10.45
CA ALA A 40 20.99 -17.66 -9.92
C ALA A 40 20.87 -19.18 -10.09
N LYS A 41 20.52 -19.87 -8.99
CA LYS A 41 20.28 -21.32 -8.95
C LYS A 41 18.96 -21.60 -8.25
N PHE A 42 18.39 -22.77 -8.52
CA PHE A 42 17.24 -23.29 -7.78
C PHE A 42 17.54 -23.31 -6.29
N LEU A 43 16.65 -22.70 -5.50
CA LEU A 43 16.73 -22.68 -4.05
C LEU A 43 15.69 -23.63 -3.45
N ARG A 44 14.42 -23.43 -3.81
CA ARG A 44 13.27 -24.22 -3.32
C ARG A 44 12.03 -24.01 -4.20
N LYS A 45 10.97 -24.77 -3.94
CA LYS A 45 9.64 -24.52 -4.49
C LYS A 45 8.91 -23.42 -3.71
N LEU A 46 8.02 -22.70 -4.40
CA LEU A 46 7.07 -21.76 -3.81
C LEU A 46 5.97 -22.51 -3.06
N THR A 47 5.53 -21.96 -1.94
CA THR A 47 4.34 -22.44 -1.24
C THR A 47 3.07 -21.83 -1.86
N GLU A 48 1.92 -22.46 -1.61
CA GLU A 48 0.62 -21.94 -2.07
C GLU A 48 0.30 -20.58 -1.46
N GLU A 49 0.65 -20.38 -0.19
CA GLU A 49 0.50 -19.11 0.51
C GLU A 49 1.31 -17.99 -0.16
N GLU A 50 2.54 -18.28 -0.57
CA GLU A 50 3.39 -17.32 -1.28
C GLU A 50 2.83 -16.99 -2.67
N MET A 51 2.31 -17.99 -3.40
CA MET A 51 1.66 -17.76 -4.69
C MET A 51 0.41 -16.88 -4.57
N ALA A 52 -0.40 -17.12 -3.54
CA ALA A 52 -1.57 -16.29 -3.23
C ALA A 52 -1.15 -14.87 -2.83
N PHE A 53 -0.11 -14.73 -2.01
CA PHE A 53 0.42 -13.44 -1.57
C PHE A 53 0.94 -12.60 -2.74
N ILE A 54 1.65 -13.21 -3.70
CA ILE A 54 2.14 -12.50 -4.90
C ILE A 54 0.96 -11.96 -5.73
N SER A 55 -0.09 -12.77 -5.88
CA SER A 55 -1.30 -12.36 -6.63
C SER A 55 -2.02 -11.21 -5.93
N GLN A 56 -2.21 -11.29 -4.61
CA GLN A 56 -2.81 -10.21 -3.83
C GLN A 56 -1.94 -8.94 -3.85
N SER A 57 -0.62 -9.09 -3.77
CA SER A 57 0.32 -7.97 -3.84
C SER A 57 0.20 -7.22 -5.16
N ALA A 58 0.07 -7.92 -6.29
CA ALA A 58 -0.14 -7.30 -7.59
C ALA A 58 -1.40 -6.43 -7.64
N ILE A 59 -2.51 -6.88 -7.04
CA ILE A 59 -3.74 -6.11 -6.92
C ILE A 59 -3.52 -4.86 -6.06
N ASN A 60 -2.89 -5.04 -4.89
CA ASN A 60 -2.62 -3.93 -3.96
C ASN A 60 -1.76 -2.84 -4.60
N TYR A 61 -0.69 -3.22 -5.29
CA TYR A 61 0.17 -2.27 -5.99
C TYR A 61 -0.53 -1.59 -7.16
N SER A 62 -1.42 -2.29 -7.87
CA SER A 62 -2.22 -1.68 -8.94
C SER A 62 -3.16 -0.60 -8.38
N ASN A 63 -3.84 -0.87 -7.28
CA ASN A 63 -4.70 0.11 -6.61
C ASN A 63 -3.89 1.30 -6.08
N LEU A 64 -2.74 1.04 -5.46
CA LEU A 64 -1.85 2.09 -4.96
C LEU A 64 -1.33 2.97 -6.12
N ALA A 65 -0.97 2.36 -7.25
CA ALA A 65 -0.53 3.09 -8.44
C ALA A 65 -1.62 4.02 -8.98
N GLN A 66 -2.90 3.62 -8.95
CA GLN A 66 -4.02 4.48 -9.35
C GLN A 66 -4.16 5.71 -8.43
N VAL A 67 -4.05 5.51 -7.10
CA VAL A 67 -4.08 6.62 -6.13
C VAL A 67 -2.94 7.61 -6.40
N HIS A 68 -1.72 7.11 -6.59
CA HIS A 68 -0.58 7.96 -6.91
C HIS A 68 -0.69 8.64 -8.27
N ALA A 69 -1.24 7.96 -9.28
CA ALA A 69 -1.46 8.55 -10.60
C ALA A 69 -2.45 9.72 -10.53
N ALA A 70 -3.55 9.57 -9.78
CA ALA A 70 -4.51 10.64 -9.58
C ALA A 70 -3.91 11.82 -8.82
N GLU A 71 -3.12 11.57 -7.78
CA GLU A 71 -2.48 12.62 -6.99
C GLU A 71 -1.42 13.39 -7.80
N ASN A 72 -0.54 12.66 -8.51
CA ASN A 72 0.57 13.26 -9.25
C ASN A 72 0.12 13.96 -10.54
N ALA A 73 -1.12 13.75 -11.00
CA ALA A 73 -1.67 14.40 -12.17
C ALA A 73 -2.31 15.78 -11.89
N LYS A 74 -2.46 16.17 -10.61
CA LYS A 74 -3.13 17.42 -10.21
C LYS A 74 -2.33 18.65 -10.64
N GLY A 75 -3.07 19.69 -11.06
CA GLY A 75 -2.49 20.99 -11.37
C GLY A 75 -2.11 21.77 -10.10
N PHE A 76 -1.25 22.80 -10.24
CA PHE A 76 -0.84 23.64 -9.12
C PHE A 76 -2.02 24.26 -8.37
N ASP A 77 -3.00 24.82 -9.10
CA ASP A 77 -4.17 25.48 -8.51
C ASP A 77 -5.03 24.51 -7.69
N GLU A 78 -5.22 23.28 -8.19
CA GLU A 78 -5.94 22.21 -7.50
C GLU A 78 -5.21 21.79 -6.22
N ILE A 79 -3.88 21.64 -6.29
CA ILE A 79 -3.03 21.29 -5.15
C ILE A 79 -3.13 22.37 -4.06
N GLU A 80 -3.05 23.66 -4.43
CA GLU A 80 -3.15 24.75 -3.45
C GLU A 80 -4.55 24.82 -2.83
N PHE A 81 -5.60 24.66 -3.63
CA PHE A 81 -6.97 24.60 -3.13
C PHE A 81 -7.17 23.44 -2.14
N GLU A 82 -6.68 22.23 -2.48
CA GLU A 82 -6.77 21.06 -1.63
C GLU A 82 -5.97 21.21 -0.33
N LYS A 83 -4.77 21.81 -0.37
CA LYS A 83 -4.00 22.14 0.84
C LYS A 83 -4.78 23.08 1.77
N VAL A 84 -5.41 24.11 1.22
CA VAL A 84 -6.24 25.05 2.00
C VAL A 84 -7.42 24.32 2.63
N LEU A 85 -8.11 23.46 1.87
CA LEU A 85 -9.19 22.62 2.40
C LEU A 85 -8.69 21.69 3.50
N ARG A 86 -7.57 20.99 3.29
CA ARG A 86 -6.97 20.10 4.28
C ARG A 86 -6.61 20.84 5.56
N LYS A 87 -6.11 22.07 5.47
CA LYS A 87 -5.83 22.94 6.62
C LYS A 87 -7.11 23.39 7.35
N LYS A 88 -8.17 23.68 6.60
CA LYS A 88 -9.48 24.10 7.14
C LYS A 88 -10.20 22.96 7.88
N PHE A 89 -10.08 21.74 7.36
CA PHE A 89 -10.81 20.55 7.87
C PHE A 89 -9.93 19.58 8.66
N ALA A 90 -8.64 19.88 8.86
CA ALA A 90 -7.84 19.20 9.86
C ALA A 90 -8.53 19.38 11.21
N ARG A 91 -9.14 18.29 11.73
CA ARG A 91 -9.60 18.23 13.12
C ARG A 91 -8.40 18.62 13.98
N ARG A 92 -8.49 19.78 14.62
CA ARG A 92 -7.54 20.18 15.65
C ARG A 92 -7.87 19.34 16.86
N ASP A 93 -7.02 18.36 17.16
CA ASP A 93 -7.13 17.62 18.40
C ASP A 93 -6.87 18.57 19.58
N GLU A 94 -7.54 18.33 20.71
CA GLU A 94 -7.53 19.21 21.88
C GLU A 94 -6.09 19.39 22.43
N GLU A 95 -5.25 18.38 22.22
CA GLU A 95 -3.83 18.32 22.57
C GLU A 95 -2.97 19.32 21.76
N TYR A 96 -3.31 19.57 20.48
CA TYR A 96 -2.62 20.53 19.61
C TYR A 96 -2.96 21.99 19.97
N ASP A 97 -4.23 22.27 20.29
CA ASP A 97 -4.69 23.62 20.68
C ASP A 97 -4.19 24.00 22.09
N SER A 98 -4.02 23.02 23.00
CA SER A 98 -3.43 23.21 24.34
C SER A 98 -1.95 23.57 24.30
N MET A 99 -1.17 22.96 23.39
CA MET A 99 0.26 23.27 23.19
C MET A 99 0.48 24.69 22.64
N LEU A 100 -0.54 25.27 21.99
CA LEU A 100 -0.54 26.63 21.42
C LEU A 100 -1.20 27.68 22.33
N GLY A 101 -1.72 27.30 23.50
CA GLY A 101 -2.37 28.21 24.44
C GLY A 101 -3.72 28.77 23.96
N VAL A 102 -4.37 28.12 22.99
CA VAL A 102 -5.66 28.55 22.45
C VAL A 102 -6.76 27.76 23.15
N VAL A 103 -7.39 28.36 24.16
CA VAL A 103 -8.60 27.81 24.78
C VAL A 103 -9.79 28.13 23.88
N ARG A 104 -10.47 27.11 23.37
CA ARG A 104 -11.79 27.27 22.76
C ARG A 104 -12.83 26.89 23.80
N GLU A 105 -13.79 27.77 24.05
CA GLU A 105 -15.00 27.39 24.80
C GLU A 105 -15.69 26.28 24.01
N THR A 106 -15.93 25.15 24.67
CA THR A 106 -16.64 24.02 24.08
C THR A 106 -18.04 24.47 23.66
N PRO A 107 -18.40 24.39 22.37
CA PRO A 107 -19.77 24.68 21.96
C PRO A 107 -20.70 23.66 22.64
N PRO A 108 -21.87 24.09 23.16
CA PRO A 108 -22.83 23.15 23.73
C PRO A 108 -23.19 22.11 22.67
N GLU A 109 -23.16 20.83 23.06
CA GLU A 109 -23.42 19.69 22.17
C GLU A 109 -24.75 19.88 21.43
N LEU A 110 -24.70 19.84 20.10
CA LEU A 110 -25.89 19.75 19.27
C LEU A 110 -26.46 18.33 19.39
N ILE A 111 -27.51 18.19 20.20
CA ILE A 111 -28.29 16.95 20.29
C ILE A 111 -29.02 16.76 18.95
N LEU A 112 -28.62 15.74 18.20
CA LEU A 112 -29.35 15.29 17.02
C LEU A 112 -30.47 14.33 17.46
N PRO A 113 -31.69 14.43 16.89
CA PRO A 113 -32.81 13.55 17.24
C PRO A 113 -32.54 12.09 16.85
N ASP A 114 -33.01 11.17 17.70
CA ASP A 114 -32.63 9.75 17.91
C ASP A 114 -32.55 8.78 16.71
N ASN A 115 -32.76 9.21 15.47
CA ASN A 115 -33.08 8.27 14.38
C ASN A 115 -31.94 7.87 13.45
N ILE A 116 -30.67 8.21 13.74
CA ILE A 116 -29.54 7.76 12.91
C ILE A 116 -28.34 7.40 13.78
N MET A 117 -28.30 6.16 14.27
CA MET A 117 -27.06 5.49 14.69
C MET A 117 -27.01 4.10 14.04
N PRO A 118 -25.96 3.74 13.29
CA PRO A 118 -25.75 2.35 12.89
C PRO A 118 -25.33 1.53 14.11
N GLU A 119 -25.98 0.38 14.30
CA GLU A 119 -25.87 -0.50 15.46
C GLU A 119 -24.41 -0.78 15.86
N ARG A 120 -24.03 -0.34 17.07
CA ARG A 120 -22.78 -0.79 17.71
C ARG A 120 -22.96 -2.23 18.13
N VAL A 121 -22.23 -3.13 17.48
CA VAL A 121 -22.00 -4.52 17.91
C VAL A 121 -21.48 -4.54 19.35
N THR A 122 -22.31 -5.02 20.27
CA THR A 122 -21.92 -5.38 21.63
C THR A 122 -21.04 -6.64 21.57
N LYS A 123 -19.74 -6.48 21.81
CA LYS A 123 -18.94 -7.56 22.41
C LYS A 123 -19.17 -7.51 23.91
N ALA A 124 -19.83 -8.53 24.45
CA ALA A 124 -19.84 -8.83 25.88
C ALA A 124 -19.22 -10.21 26.11
N ALA A 125 -18.48 -10.31 27.20
CA ALA A 125 -17.87 -11.50 27.78
C ALA A 125 -18.92 -12.51 28.27
#